data_AF-A0A966GL74-F1
#
_entry.id   AF-A0A966GL74-F1
#
_cell.length_a   1.000
_cell.length_b   1.000
_cell.length_c   1.000
_cell.angle_alpha   90.00
_cell.angle_beta   90.00
_cell.angle_gamma   90.00
#
_symmetry.space_group_name_H-M   'P 1'
#
loop_
_entity.id
_entity.type
_entity.pdbx_description
1 polymer ?
#
loop_
_entity_poly.entity_id
_entity_poly.type
_entity_poly.pdbx_seq_one_letter_code
_entity_poly.pdbx_strand_id
1 'polypeptide(L)'
;RFEYAPPERSLVIAGGGQVAIFDPRSNTGPDRYPLNQTPLNIILERNVDLTRARMVTGHVSDGTTTTITAQDPEHPEYGSIQMVFTANPVELRQWIVTDDTGVQTTVILNDLRTGGTIRDILFNIQNEMANWNP
;
A
#
# COMPACT_ATOMS: atom_id res chain seq x y z
N ARG A 1 -2.82 -2.28 6.72
CA ARG A 1 -4.28 -2.06 6.91
C ARG A 1 -4.53 -0.59 6.66
N PHE A 2 -5.47 -0.26 5.78
CA PHE A 2 -5.88 1.09 5.43
C PHE A 2 -7.38 1.16 5.63
N GLU A 3 -7.82 2.01 6.55
CA GLU A 3 -9.23 2.30 6.78
C GLU A 3 -9.51 3.67 6.21
N TYR A 4 -10.48 3.76 5.30
CA TYR A 4 -10.89 5.03 4.73
C TYR A 4 -11.87 5.72 5.70
N ALA A 5 -11.70 7.04 5.85
CA ALA A 5 -12.63 7.86 6.62
C ALA A 5 -13.89 8.14 5.79
N PRO A 6 -15.08 8.28 6.43
CA PRO A 6 -16.32 8.60 5.73
C PRO A 6 -16.17 9.79 4.75
N PRO A 7 -16.87 9.76 3.59
CA PRO A 7 -17.96 8.85 3.24
C PRO A 7 -17.48 7.49 2.69
N GLU A 8 -16.21 7.36 2.33
CA GLU A 8 -15.60 6.10 1.90
C GLU A 8 -15.35 5.22 3.13
N ARG A 9 -16.06 4.11 3.27
CA ARG A 9 -15.88 3.15 4.37
C ARG A 9 -15.11 1.91 3.95
N SER A 10 -14.40 2.00 2.83
CA SER A 10 -13.60 0.89 2.34
C SER A 10 -12.47 0.57 3.32
N LEU A 11 -12.06 -0.69 3.34
CA LEU A 11 -11.00 -1.19 4.19
C LEU A 11 -10.08 -2.07 3.35
N VAL A 12 -8.78 -1.81 3.41
CA VAL A 12 -7.77 -2.62 2.73
C VAL A 12 -6.88 -3.28 3.79
N ILE A 13 -6.79 -4.61 3.77
CA ILE A 13 -5.96 -5.38 4.70
C ILE A 13 -4.91 -6.14 3.91
N ALA A 14 -3.64 -5.94 4.25
CA ALA A 14 -2.55 -6.82 3.83
C ALA A 14 -2.19 -7.75 5.00
N GLY A 15 -2.25 -9.06 4.78
CA GLY A 15 -2.00 -10.07 5.81
C GLY A 15 -2.03 -11.50 5.26
N GLY A 16 -1.28 -12.41 5.88
CA GLY A 16 -1.23 -13.81 5.44
C GLY A 16 -0.75 -14.03 4.00
N GLY A 17 0.01 -13.08 3.43
CA GLY A 17 0.46 -13.13 2.03
C GLY A 17 -0.59 -12.65 1.01
N GLN A 18 -1.69 -12.04 1.45
CA GLN A 18 -2.75 -11.51 0.60
C GLN A 18 -3.02 -10.04 0.90
N VAL A 19 -3.61 -9.35 -0.08
CA VAL A 19 -4.30 -8.07 0.09
C VAL A 19 -5.78 -8.33 -0.10
N ALA A 20 -6.62 -7.83 0.80
CA ALA A 20 -8.06 -7.88 0.72
C ALA A 20 -8.65 -6.47 0.73
N ILE A 21 -9.61 -6.21 -0.15
CA ILE A 21 -10.32 -4.93 -0.27
C ILE A 21 -11.79 -5.19 0.09
N PHE A 22 -12.22 -4.56 1.18
CA PHE A 22 -13.59 -4.59 1.68
C PHE A 22 -14.25 -3.28 1.27
N ASP A 23 -15.10 -3.32 0.25
CA ASP A 23 -15.89 -2.16 -0.18
C ASP A 23 -17.35 -2.35 0.24
N PRO A 24 -17.89 -1.54 1.18
CA PRO A 24 -19.29 -1.63 1.59
C PRO A 24 -20.30 -1.25 0.50
N ARG A 25 -19.86 -0.67 -0.62
CA ARG A 25 -20.72 -0.47 -1.79
C ARG A 25 -20.80 -1.69 -2.71
N SER A 26 -19.92 -2.67 -2.51
CA SER A 26 -19.93 -3.89 -3.30
C SER A 26 -21.04 -4.83 -2.82
N ASN A 27 -21.78 -5.39 -3.77
CA ASN A 27 -22.77 -6.45 -3.50
C ASN A 27 -22.13 -7.85 -3.48
N THR A 28 -20.82 -7.93 -3.69
CA THR A 28 -20.04 -9.17 -3.62
C THR A 28 -19.15 -9.15 -2.38
N GLY A 29 -18.61 -10.32 -2.02
CA GLY A 29 -17.61 -10.39 -0.96
C GLY A 29 -16.35 -9.57 -1.28
N PRO A 30 -15.44 -9.40 -0.30
CA PRO A 30 -14.20 -8.66 -0.48
C PRO A 30 -13.32 -9.21 -1.60
N ASP A 31 -12.73 -8.32 -2.39
CA ASP A 31 -11.75 -8.69 -3.42
C ASP A 31 -10.43 -9.09 -2.76
N ARG A 32 -9.74 -10.10 -3.33
CA ARG A 32 -8.48 -10.60 -2.77
C ARG A 32 -7.45 -10.88 -3.84
N TYR A 33 -6.22 -10.48 -3.56
CA TYR A 33 -5.06 -10.62 -4.45
C TYR A 33 -3.86 -11.14 -3.66
N PRO A 34 -3.00 -11.99 -4.24
CA PRO A 34 -1.71 -12.33 -3.63
C PRO A 34 -0.87 -11.06 -3.43
N LEU A 35 -0.35 -10.82 -2.23
CA LEU A 35 0.40 -9.59 -1.93
C LEU A 35 1.64 -9.46 -2.83
N ASN A 36 2.32 -10.58 -3.07
CA ASN A 36 3.49 -10.66 -3.94
C ASN A 36 3.20 -10.39 -5.43
N GLN A 37 1.93 -10.23 -5.81
CA GLN A 37 1.51 -9.84 -7.16
C GLN A 37 0.99 -8.39 -7.19
N THR A 38 1.40 -7.57 -6.21
CA THR A 38 1.00 -6.17 -6.11
C THR A 38 2.23 -5.29 -5.82
N PRO A 39 2.22 -4.01 -6.23
CA PRO A 39 3.32 -3.10 -5.90
C PRO A 39 3.43 -2.82 -4.40
N LEU A 40 2.37 -3.10 -3.61
CA LEU A 40 2.41 -2.98 -2.15
C LEU A 40 3.44 -3.92 -1.51
N ASN A 41 3.81 -5.02 -2.16
CA ASN A 41 4.85 -5.92 -1.63
C ASN A 41 6.16 -5.17 -1.36
N ILE A 42 6.53 -4.23 -2.24
CA ILE A 42 7.77 -3.46 -2.19
C ILE A 42 7.98 -2.75 -0.84
N ILE A 43 6.91 -2.21 -0.26
CA ILE A 43 6.95 -1.42 0.97
C ILE A 43 6.55 -2.21 2.23
N LEU A 44 6.05 -3.43 2.05
CA LEU A 44 5.62 -4.32 3.13
C LEU A 44 6.60 -5.48 3.39
N GLU A 45 7.64 -5.60 2.56
CA GLU A 45 8.75 -6.51 2.80
C GLU A 45 9.43 -6.23 4.15
N ARG A 46 9.86 -7.30 4.83
CA ARG A 46 10.56 -7.17 6.12
C ARG A 46 11.84 -6.35 6.00
N ASN A 47 12.52 -6.46 4.87
CA ASN A 47 13.73 -5.71 4.54
C ASN A 47 13.52 -5.09 3.16
N VAL A 48 13.06 -3.84 3.13
CA VAL A 48 12.85 -3.11 1.88
C VAL A 48 14.21 -2.75 1.26
N ASP A 49 14.55 -3.39 0.14
CA ASP A 49 15.77 -3.08 -0.64
C ASP A 49 15.41 -2.41 -1.97
N LEU A 50 15.53 -1.08 -1.99
CA LEU A 50 15.34 -0.26 -3.18
C LEU A 50 16.57 -0.20 -4.10
N THR A 51 17.71 -0.77 -3.69
CA THR A 51 18.97 -0.70 -4.44
C THR A 51 19.07 -1.75 -5.55
N ARG A 52 18.13 -2.71 -5.58
CA ARG A 52 18.04 -3.73 -6.62
C ARG A 52 17.99 -3.08 -8.00
N ALA A 53 18.71 -3.66 -8.96
CA ALA A 53 18.77 -3.12 -10.32
C ALA A 53 17.37 -3.06 -10.93
N ARG A 54 17.01 -1.89 -11.50
CA ARG A 54 15.68 -1.59 -12.12
C ARG A 54 14.50 -1.53 -11.15
N MET A 55 14.77 -1.52 -9.83
CA MET A 55 13.74 -1.34 -8.81
C MET A 55 13.20 0.08 -8.80
N VAL A 56 14.09 1.07 -8.71
CA VAL A 56 13.73 2.48 -8.83
C VAL A 56 13.76 2.86 -10.30
N THR A 57 12.63 3.28 -10.84
CA THR A 57 12.45 3.66 -12.25
C THR A 57 12.35 5.16 -12.44
N GLY A 58 12.17 5.92 -11.37
CA GLY A 58 12.12 7.37 -11.43
C GLY A 58 12.35 8.01 -10.06
N HIS A 59 12.91 9.21 -10.08
CA HIS A 59 12.89 10.10 -8.93
C HIS A 59 12.69 11.54 -9.40
N VAL A 60 11.91 12.32 -8.66
CA VAL A 60 11.69 13.73 -8.91
C VAL A 60 11.77 14.46 -7.57
N SER A 61 12.48 15.58 -7.53
CA SER A 61 12.55 16.44 -6.36
C SER A 61 12.19 17.87 -6.75
N ASP A 62 11.35 18.51 -5.93
CA ASP A 62 10.96 19.92 -6.10
C ASP A 62 11.62 20.84 -5.04
N GLY A 63 12.57 20.30 -4.27
CA GLY A 63 13.25 20.98 -3.16
C GLY A 63 12.49 20.93 -1.82
N THR A 64 11.20 20.63 -1.83
CA THR A 64 10.38 20.43 -0.62
C THR A 64 10.09 18.95 -0.39
N THR A 65 9.80 18.25 -1.48
CA THR A 65 9.48 16.83 -1.52
C THR A 65 10.39 16.09 -2.49
N THR A 66 10.51 14.78 -2.28
CA THR A 66 11.15 13.85 -3.19
C THR A 66 10.20 12.69 -3.44
N THR A 67 9.83 12.49 -4.70
CA THR A 67 9.00 11.37 -5.15
C THR A 67 9.89 10.30 -5.75
N ILE A 68 9.79 9.08 -5.25
CA ILE A 68 10.48 7.90 -5.76
C ILE A 68 9.45 6.97 -6.41
N THR A 69 9.66 6.60 -7.66
CA THR A 69 8.88 5.57 -8.36
C THR A 69 9.63 4.26 -8.33
N ALA A 70 9.01 3.22 -7.82
CA ALA A 70 9.55 1.88 -7.76
C ALA A 70 8.58 0.84 -8.35
N GLN A 71 9.12 -0.27 -8.84
CA GLN A 71 8.37 -1.42 -9.34
C GLN A 71 9.15 -2.70 -9.03
N ASP A 72 8.49 -3.86 -9.14
CA ASP A 72 9.19 -5.13 -9.07
C ASP A 72 10.06 -5.30 -10.34
N PRO A 73 11.40 -5.48 -10.23
CA PRO A 73 12.26 -5.65 -11.38
C PRO A 73 12.00 -6.94 -12.17
N GLU A 74 11.49 -7.98 -11.49
CA GLU A 74 11.19 -9.29 -12.08
C GLU A 74 9.78 -9.31 -12.67
N HIS A 75 8.87 -8.54 -12.06
CA HIS A 75 7.46 -8.46 -12.44
C HIS A 75 6.96 -7.02 -12.62
N PRO A 76 7.51 -6.25 -13.58
CA PRO A 76 7.08 -4.87 -13.83
C PRO A 76 5.61 -4.78 -14.25
N GLU A 77 5.03 -5.86 -14.76
CA GLU A 77 3.62 -5.97 -15.11
C GLU A 77 2.67 -5.85 -13.91
N TYR A 78 3.13 -6.08 -12.68
CA TYR A 78 2.31 -5.90 -11.47
C TYR A 78 2.05 -4.43 -11.13
N GLY A 79 2.67 -3.51 -11.88
CA GLY A 79 2.48 -2.07 -11.72
C GLY A 79 3.61 -1.42 -10.93
N SER A 80 3.32 -0.28 -10.31
CA SER A 80 4.32 0.55 -9.64
C SER A 80 3.80 1.22 -8.37
N ILE A 81 4.73 1.64 -7.53
CA ILE A 81 4.47 2.47 -6.36
C ILE A 81 5.29 3.75 -6.44
N GLN A 82 4.61 4.88 -6.28
CA GLN A 82 5.24 6.18 -6.05
C GLN A 82 5.20 6.48 -4.56
N MET A 83 6.32 6.89 -3.98
CA MET A 83 6.46 7.25 -2.58
C MET A 83 6.94 8.69 -2.48
N VAL A 84 6.20 9.54 -1.79
CA VAL A 84 6.49 10.96 -1.63
C VAL A 84 7.03 11.21 -0.23
N PHE A 85 8.27 11.70 -0.18
CA PHE A 85 8.99 12.01 1.05
C PHE A 85 9.15 13.52 1.21
N THR A 86 9.11 14.00 2.44
CA THR A 86 9.61 15.34 2.81
C THR A 86 11.14 15.31 2.91
N ALA A 87 11.79 16.46 2.75
CA ALA A 87 13.26 16.55 2.81
C ALA A 87 13.81 16.73 4.24
N ASN A 88 13.08 17.42 5.12
CA ASN A 88 13.54 17.77 6.48
C ASN A 88 12.37 17.81 7.49
N PRO A 89 12.17 16.77 8.33
CA PRO A 89 12.84 15.47 8.30
C PRO A 89 12.47 14.65 7.04
N VAL A 90 13.21 13.56 6.79
CA VAL A 90 12.82 12.60 5.74
C VAL A 90 11.68 11.73 6.25
N GLU A 91 10.45 12.07 5.85
CA GLU A 91 9.26 11.32 6.21
C GLU A 91 8.42 11.00 4.99
N LEU A 92 7.92 9.76 4.92
CA LEU A 92 6.93 9.36 3.93
C LEU A 92 5.58 10.04 4.26
N ARG A 93 5.07 10.83 3.31
CA ARG A 93 3.81 11.58 3.46
C ARG A 93 2.69 11.04 2.59
N GLN A 94 3.03 10.35 1.51
CA GLN A 94 2.04 9.81 0.58
C GLN A 94 2.67 8.66 -0.18
N TRP A 95 1.83 7.70 -0.58
CA TRP A 95 2.16 6.86 -1.71
C TRP A 95 1.01 6.79 -2.69
N ILE A 96 1.32 6.37 -3.91
CA ILE A 96 0.37 6.09 -4.97
C ILE A 96 0.73 4.72 -5.52
N VAL A 97 -0.17 3.76 -5.38
CA VAL A 97 -0.05 2.45 -6.02
C VAL A 97 -0.78 2.51 -7.34
N THR A 98 -0.12 2.09 -8.42
CA THR A 98 -0.74 1.84 -9.72
C THR A 98 -0.65 0.35 -9.97
N ASP A 99 -1.78 -0.35 -10.11
CA ASP A 99 -1.80 -1.79 -10.37
C ASP A 99 -1.58 -2.15 -11.85
N ASP A 100 -1.66 -3.44 -12.17
CA ASP A 100 -1.46 -4.02 -13.50
C ASP A 100 -2.51 -3.58 -14.53
N THR A 101 -3.69 -3.15 -14.05
CA THR A 101 -4.76 -2.59 -14.89
C THR A 101 -4.63 -1.08 -15.09
N GLY A 102 -3.68 -0.45 -14.40
CA GLY A 102 -3.47 1.00 -14.41
C GLY A 102 -4.35 1.76 -13.41
N VAL A 103 -5.09 1.07 -12.55
CA VAL A 103 -5.91 1.71 -11.51
C VAL A 103 -5.00 2.26 -10.42
N GLN A 104 -5.30 3.48 -9.98
CA GLN A 104 -4.50 4.20 -8.99
C GLN A 104 -5.19 4.27 -7.63
N THR A 105 -4.46 3.86 -6.59
CA THR A 105 -4.84 4.06 -5.19
C THR A 105 -3.85 5.00 -4.52
N THR A 106 -4.33 6.20 -4.16
CA THR A 106 -3.54 7.20 -3.42
C THR A 106 -3.85 7.11 -1.93
N VAL A 107 -2.80 7.06 -1.10
CA VAL A 107 -2.91 7.12 0.36
C VAL A 107 -2.06 8.26 0.87
N ILE A 108 -2.68 9.15 1.64
CA ILE A 108 -2.02 10.27 2.31
C ILE A 108 -1.81 9.88 3.78
N LEU A 109 -0.57 10.00 4.24
CA LEU A 109 -0.16 9.67 5.60
C LEU A 109 -0.10 10.94 6.43
N ASN A 110 -0.96 11.01 7.44
CA ASN A 110 -0.95 12.05 8.45
C ASN A 110 -0.52 11.45 9.80
N ASP A 111 0.18 12.25 10.62
CA ASP A 111 0.57 11.88 11.98
C ASP A 111 1.28 10.52 12.09
N LEU A 112 2.25 10.26 11.20
CA LEU A 112 3.00 9.02 11.17
C LEU A 112 3.65 8.75 12.54
N ARG A 113 3.29 7.64 13.17
CA ARG A 113 3.89 7.17 14.43
C ARG A 113 4.70 5.90 14.16
N THR A 114 5.99 5.95 14.44
CA THR A 114 6.90 4.82 14.31
C THR A 114 7.12 4.12 15.66
N GLY A 115 7.54 2.85 15.64
CA GLY A 115 7.91 2.10 16.84
C GLY A 115 6.74 1.67 17.75
N GLY A 116 5.49 1.88 17.33
CA GLY A 116 4.32 1.40 18.06
C GLY A 116 4.08 -0.10 17.89
N THR A 117 3.31 -0.70 18.81
CA THR A 117 2.80 -2.07 18.67
C THR A 117 1.33 -2.02 18.24
N ILE A 118 1.00 -2.74 17.18
CA ILE A 118 -0.37 -2.89 16.68
C ILE A 118 -0.75 -4.36 16.83
N ARG A 119 -2.00 -4.66 17.20
CA ARG A 119 -2.45 -6.04 17.39
C ARG A 119 -2.51 -6.78 16.05
N ASP A 120 -1.83 -7.91 15.93
CA ASP A 120 -1.80 -8.74 14.72
C ASP A 120 -3.17 -9.14 14.19
N ILE A 121 -4.16 -9.30 15.08
CA ILE A 121 -5.54 -9.65 14.71
C ILE A 121 -6.16 -8.63 13.73
N LEU A 122 -5.71 -7.37 13.75
CA LEU A 122 -6.18 -6.33 12.82
C LEU A 122 -5.74 -6.62 11.38
N PHE A 123 -4.74 -7.46 11.18
CA PHE A 123 -4.24 -7.85 9.86
C PHE A 123 -4.69 -9.27 9.46
N ASN A 124 -5.63 -9.88 10.21
CA ASN A 124 -6.19 -11.18 9.88
C ASN A 124 -7.42 -11.02 8.98
N ILE A 125 -7.22 -11.27 7.67
CA ILE A 125 -8.28 -11.16 6.65
C ILE A 125 -9.44 -12.12 6.94
N GLN A 126 -9.18 -13.36 7.37
CA GLN A 126 -10.26 -14.33 7.66
C GLN A 126 -11.12 -13.89 8.84
N ASN A 127 -10.49 -13.34 9.88
CA ASN A 127 -11.20 -12.77 11.01
C ASN A 127 -12.05 -11.56 10.59
N GLU A 128 -11.52 -10.66 9.75
CA GLU A 128 -12.30 -9.53 9.25
C GLU A 128 -13.48 -10.01 8.40
N MET A 129 -13.27 -10.97 7.50
CA MET A 129 -14.34 -11.54 6.66
C MET A 129 -15.47 -12.17 7.49
N ALA A 130 -15.15 -12.85 8.60
CA ALA A 130 -16.17 -13.42 9.48
C ALA A 130 -17.03 -12.36 10.18
N ASN A 131 -16.50 -11.14 10.35
CA ASN A 131 -17.19 -10.00 10.94
C ASN A 131 -17.77 -9.04 9.90
N TRP A 132 -17.51 -9.27 8.61
CA TRP A 132 -17.96 -8.41 7.53
C TRP A 132 -19.47 -8.57 7.32
N ASN A 133 -20.20 -7.50 7.59
CA ASN A 133 -21.63 -7.40 7.31
C ASN A 133 -21.82 -6.12 6.47
N PRO A 134 -21.97 -6.24 5.13
CA PRO A 134 -22.06 -5.10 4.22
C PRO A 134 -23.28 -4.21 4.47
#